data_AF-A0A8J7Z4V8-F1
#
_entry.id   AF-A0A8J7Z4V8-F1
#
_cell.length_a   1.000
_cell.length_b   1.000
_cell.length_c   1.000
_cell.angle_alpha   90.00
_cell.angle_beta   90.00
_cell.angle_gamma   90.00
#
_symmetry.space_group_name_H-M   'P 1'
#
loop_
_entity.id
_entity.type
_entity.pdbx_description
1 polymer ?
#
loop_
_entity_poly.entity_id
_entity_poly.type
_entity_poly.pdbx_seq_one_letter_code
_entity_poly.pdbx_strand_id
1 'polypeptide(L)'
;GSFRIESNNQIFFVPADGSNAVRVYDGSQRALAIVRYNGAIYTAFSGGGIYRSPNGQNLGGGGNTPRIYLGQKVMAMTVCRGGIFTAFDKAGIYYSPDGQNPGGGGRTSRVYRGTQLVSRMLCQPGSGINGTESVITTFSGAGVYQSPDGDNLGGGGNTRRLN
;
A
#
# COMPACT_ATOMS: atom_id res chain seq x y z
N GLY A 1 -9.74 11.43 -10.60
CA GLY A 1 -8.44 12.05 -10.31
C GLY A 1 -7.53 11.10 -9.57
N SER A 2 -6.25 11.41 -9.47
CA SER A 2 -5.22 10.61 -8.81
C SER A 2 -4.46 11.42 -7.75
N PHE A 3 -3.75 10.75 -6.84
CA PHE A 3 -2.84 11.42 -5.91
C PHE A 3 -1.41 11.21 -6.38
N ARG A 4 -0.59 12.27 -6.30
CA ARG A 4 0.81 12.25 -6.67
C ARG A 4 1.65 12.73 -5.50
N ILE A 5 2.66 11.94 -5.14
CA ILE A 5 3.68 12.31 -4.16
C ILE A 5 4.81 13.00 -4.93
N GLU A 6 5.18 14.21 -4.52
CA GLU A 6 6.26 14.98 -5.13
C GLU A 6 7.60 14.80 -4.39
N SER A 7 8.68 15.16 -5.07
CA SER A 7 10.04 15.16 -4.50
C SER A 7 10.21 16.13 -3.32
N ASN A 8 9.37 17.16 -3.21
CA ASN A 8 9.37 18.13 -2.11
C ASN A 8 8.50 17.69 -0.90
N ASN A 9 8.19 16.39 -0.79
CA ASN A 9 7.35 15.77 0.24
C ASN A 9 5.87 16.19 0.22
N GLN A 10 5.44 17.03 -0.72
CA GLN A 10 4.04 17.44 -0.84
C GLN A 10 3.22 16.36 -1.56
N ILE A 11 1.91 16.36 -1.32
CA ILE A 11 0.97 15.50 -2.04
C ILE A 11 -0.04 16.38 -2.77
N PHE A 12 -0.25 16.09 -4.04
CA PHE A 12 -1.25 16.74 -4.88
C PHE A 12 -2.33 15.75 -5.28
N PHE A 13 -3.57 16.21 -5.27
CA PHE A 13 -4.65 15.58 -6.01
C PHE A 13 -4.69 16.18 -7.41
N VAL A 14 -4.65 15.33 -8.42
CA VAL A 14 -4.79 15.69 -9.84
C VAL A 14 -6.21 15.32 -10.26
N PRO A 15 -7.11 16.30 -10.46
CA PRO A 15 -8.47 16.06 -10.95
C PRO A 15 -8.49 15.34 -12.30
N ALA A 16 -9.56 14.58 -12.57
CA ALA A 16 -9.70 13.87 -13.86
C ALA A 16 -10.26 14.76 -14.97
N ASP A 17 -10.87 15.88 -14.61
CA ASP A 17 -11.47 16.85 -15.52
C ASP A 17 -10.42 17.80 -16.15
N GLY A 18 -9.13 17.57 -15.90
CA GLY A 18 -8.04 18.39 -16.42
C GLY A 18 -7.83 19.71 -15.69
N SER A 19 -8.58 19.98 -14.60
CA SER A 19 -8.33 21.14 -13.76
C SER A 19 -7.00 21.04 -13.00
N ASN A 20 -6.54 22.17 -12.47
CA ASN A 20 -5.24 22.27 -11.82
C ASN A 20 -5.12 21.32 -10.62
N ALA A 21 -3.93 20.75 -10.47
CA ALA A 21 -3.60 19.92 -9.32
C ALA A 21 -3.73 20.73 -8.02
N VAL A 22 -4.38 20.15 -7.02
CA VAL A 22 -4.62 20.78 -5.72
C VAL A 22 -3.70 20.15 -4.68
N ARG A 23 -2.98 20.98 -3.94
CA ARG A 23 -2.15 20.52 -2.82
C ARG A 23 -3.06 20.05 -1.68
N VAL A 24 -2.90 18.80 -1.25
CA VAL A 24 -3.74 18.14 -0.21
C VAL A 24 -2.94 17.70 1.02
N TYR A 25 -1.63 17.95 1.01
CA TYR A 25 -0.73 17.76 2.13
C TYR A 25 0.40 18.79 2.05
N ASP A 26 0.62 19.49 3.16
CA ASP A 26 1.64 20.51 3.34
C ASP A 26 2.57 20.26 4.54
N GLY A 27 2.48 19.08 5.15
CA GLY A 27 3.37 18.68 6.23
C GLY A 27 4.81 18.44 5.77
N SER A 28 5.72 18.36 6.74
CA SER A 28 7.15 18.19 6.51
C SER A 28 7.59 16.74 6.32
N GLN A 29 6.77 15.78 6.76
CA GLN A 29 7.10 14.36 6.72
C GLN A 29 6.96 13.82 5.30
N ARG A 30 7.92 13.03 4.84
CA ARG A 30 7.91 12.43 3.50
C ARG A 30 6.86 11.32 3.40
N ALA A 31 5.94 11.42 2.46
CA ALA A 31 5.06 10.31 2.09
C ALA A 31 5.84 9.25 1.29
N LEU A 32 5.59 7.98 1.59
CA LEU A 32 6.27 6.82 0.99
C LEU A 32 5.34 6.02 0.08
N ALA A 33 4.07 5.94 0.42
CA ALA A 33 3.05 5.26 -0.35
C ALA A 33 1.70 5.92 -0.14
N ILE A 34 0.87 5.89 -1.18
CA ILE A 34 -0.51 6.36 -1.15
C ILE A 34 -1.40 5.41 -1.95
N VAL A 35 -2.50 4.97 -1.36
CA VAL A 35 -3.49 4.10 -2.02
C VAL A 35 -4.91 4.55 -1.68
N ARG A 36 -5.86 4.28 -2.58
CA ARG A 36 -7.30 4.50 -2.34
C ARG A 36 -7.98 3.16 -2.13
N TYR A 37 -8.74 3.02 -1.04
CA TYR A 37 -9.47 1.80 -0.72
C TYR A 37 -10.75 2.11 0.08
N ASN A 38 -11.88 1.50 -0.29
CA ASN A 38 -13.19 1.71 0.34
C ASN A 38 -13.53 3.18 0.61
N GLY A 39 -13.38 4.02 -0.41
CA GLY A 39 -13.68 5.46 -0.35
C GLY A 39 -12.62 6.33 0.36
N ALA A 40 -11.73 5.74 1.15
CA ALA A 40 -10.70 6.46 1.90
C ALA A 40 -9.33 6.46 1.19
N ILE A 41 -8.48 7.40 1.58
CA ILE A 41 -7.08 7.53 1.16
C ILE A 41 -6.17 7.11 2.31
N TYR A 42 -5.25 6.20 2.02
CA TYR A 42 -4.27 5.72 2.97
C TYR A 42 -2.92 6.27 2.59
N THR A 43 -2.27 6.97 3.50
CA THR A 43 -0.94 7.55 3.28
C THR A 43 0.01 7.03 4.33
N ALA A 44 1.12 6.44 3.89
CA ALA A 44 2.21 6.02 4.75
C ALA A 44 3.36 7.03 4.73
N PHE A 45 3.87 7.39 5.89
CA PHE A 45 4.92 8.41 6.04
C PHE A 45 6.25 7.85 6.56
N SER A 46 7.33 8.59 6.33
CA SER A 46 8.71 8.21 6.64
C SER A 46 9.01 7.92 8.11
N GLY A 47 8.18 8.39 9.04
CA GLY A 47 8.28 8.08 10.46
C GLY A 47 7.41 6.92 10.91
N GLY A 48 6.93 6.09 9.98
CA GLY A 48 6.22 4.84 10.30
C GLY A 48 4.73 4.97 10.58
N GLY A 49 4.14 6.15 10.40
CA GLY A 49 2.70 6.36 10.53
C GLY A 49 1.94 6.01 9.25
N ILE A 50 0.77 5.36 9.38
CA ILE A 50 -0.21 5.22 8.31
C ILE A 50 -1.50 5.92 8.74
N TYR A 51 -2.00 6.80 7.88
CA TYR A 51 -3.20 7.60 8.13
C TYR A 51 -4.28 7.25 7.12
N ARG A 52 -5.53 7.14 7.59
CA ARG A 52 -6.71 6.87 6.77
C ARG A 52 -7.55 8.14 6.69
N SER A 53 -7.44 8.88 5.61
CA SER A 53 -8.28 10.05 5.35
C SER A 53 -9.60 9.62 4.68
N PRO A 54 -10.77 9.80 5.32
CA PRO A 54 -12.04 9.39 4.73
C PRO A 54 -12.44 10.20 3.49
N ASN A 55 -11.97 11.44 3.37
CA ASN A 55 -12.38 12.39 2.34
C ASN A 55 -11.22 12.87 1.45
N GLY A 56 -10.00 12.36 1.65
CA GLY A 56 -8.81 12.75 0.89
C GLY A 56 -8.19 14.09 1.30
N GLN A 57 -8.63 14.68 2.42
CA GLN A 57 -8.04 15.88 3.03
C GLN A 57 -7.26 15.52 4.29
N ASN A 58 -6.40 16.42 4.79
CA ASN A 58 -5.62 16.21 6.01
C ASN A 58 -4.85 14.88 5.99
N LEU A 59 -4.18 14.57 4.87
CA LEU A 59 -3.61 13.24 4.62
C LEU A 59 -2.55 12.79 5.64
N GLY A 60 -1.95 13.73 6.38
CA GLY A 60 -0.98 13.48 7.46
C GLY A 60 -1.56 13.46 8.87
N GLY A 61 -2.89 13.54 9.02
CA GLY A 61 -3.58 13.64 10.31
C GLY A 61 -4.27 14.99 10.54
N GLY A 62 -5.08 15.06 11.59
CA GLY A 62 -5.98 16.19 11.88
C GLY A 62 -7.40 15.97 11.33
N GLY A 63 -8.36 16.80 11.75
CA GLY A 63 -9.77 16.62 11.41
C GLY A 63 -10.26 15.20 11.71
N ASN A 64 -10.91 14.56 10.72
CA ASN A 64 -11.40 13.17 10.80
C ASN A 64 -10.42 12.14 10.23
N THR A 65 -9.12 12.44 10.13
CA THR A 65 -8.09 11.52 9.60
C THR A 65 -7.38 10.80 10.76
N PRO A 66 -7.82 9.58 11.15
CA PRO A 66 -7.13 8.80 12.16
C PRO A 66 -5.78 8.28 11.66
N ARG A 67 -4.82 8.22 12.59
CA ARG A 67 -3.63 7.38 12.46
C ARG A 67 -3.99 5.95 12.84
N ILE A 68 -4.00 5.05 11.87
CA ILE A 68 -4.41 3.64 12.07
C ILE A 68 -3.22 2.72 12.36
N TYR A 69 -2.00 3.22 12.19
CA TYR A 69 -0.78 2.47 12.48
C TYR A 69 0.37 3.42 12.84
N LEU A 70 1.20 2.97 13.78
CA LEU A 70 2.49 3.57 14.09
C LEU A 70 3.48 2.44 14.39
N GLY A 71 4.59 2.40 13.67
CA GLY A 71 5.62 1.40 13.90
C GLY A 71 6.69 1.40 12.82
N GLN A 72 6.81 0.26 12.12
CA GLN A 72 7.79 0.06 11.06
C GLN A 72 7.49 0.96 9.87
N LYS A 73 8.54 1.30 9.11
CA LYS A 73 8.37 2.13 7.92
C LYS A 73 7.80 1.28 6.79
N VAL A 74 6.85 1.84 6.05
CA VAL A 74 6.27 1.19 4.87
C VAL A 74 7.22 1.31 3.69
N MET A 75 7.44 0.21 2.98
CA MET A 75 8.24 0.15 1.77
C MET A 75 7.38 0.19 0.51
N ALA A 76 6.22 -0.46 0.53
CA ALA A 76 5.26 -0.45 -0.56
C ALA A 76 3.84 -0.71 -0.03
N MET A 77 2.84 -0.17 -0.73
CA MET A 77 1.44 -0.51 -0.53
C MET A 77 0.77 -0.75 -1.87
N THR A 78 -0.18 -1.67 -1.91
CA THR A 78 -1.07 -1.84 -3.05
C THR A 78 -2.45 -2.28 -2.59
N VAL A 79 -3.45 -1.97 -3.40
CA VAL A 79 -4.83 -2.46 -3.20
C VAL A 79 -5.04 -3.56 -4.21
N CYS A 80 -5.43 -4.73 -3.72
CA CYS A 80 -5.68 -5.88 -4.55
C CYS A 80 -6.56 -6.87 -3.78
N ARG A 81 -7.32 -7.71 -4.48
CA ARG A 81 -8.13 -8.77 -3.91
C ARG A 81 -9.03 -8.27 -2.77
N GLY A 82 -9.64 -7.10 -3.00
CA GLY A 82 -10.54 -6.47 -2.04
C GLY A 82 -9.91 -6.06 -0.71
N GLY A 83 -8.59 -5.85 -0.62
CA GLY A 83 -7.92 -5.37 0.60
C GLY A 83 -6.63 -4.61 0.33
N ILE A 84 -5.96 -4.19 1.40
CA ILE A 84 -4.69 -3.45 1.35
C ILE A 84 -3.54 -4.40 1.70
N PHE A 85 -2.58 -4.52 0.80
CA PHE A 85 -1.29 -5.13 1.07
C PHE A 85 -0.28 -4.06 1.50
N THR A 86 0.40 -4.27 2.63
CA THR A 86 1.40 -3.36 3.17
C THR A 86 2.70 -4.09 3.45
N ALA A 87 3.80 -3.67 2.83
CA ALA A 87 5.14 -4.19 3.04
C ALA A 87 5.95 -3.26 3.95
N PHE A 88 6.66 -3.81 4.94
CA PHE A 88 7.43 -3.04 5.93
C PHE A 88 8.95 -3.23 5.80
N ASP A 89 9.70 -2.28 6.35
CA ASP A 89 11.17 -2.20 6.28
C ASP A 89 11.92 -3.14 7.22
N LYS A 90 11.27 -3.69 8.26
CA LYS A 90 11.80 -4.81 9.07
C LYS A 90 11.14 -6.14 8.70
N ALA A 91 10.62 -6.18 7.48
CA ALA A 91 10.15 -7.31 6.71
C ALA A 91 8.81 -7.95 7.12
N GLY A 92 8.17 -8.51 6.10
CA GLY A 92 6.81 -9.02 6.13
C GLY A 92 5.87 -8.18 5.28
N ILE A 93 4.89 -8.85 4.71
CA ILE A 93 3.78 -8.22 3.99
C ILE A 93 2.49 -8.66 4.68
N TYR A 94 1.61 -7.70 4.93
CA TYR A 94 0.34 -7.91 5.60
C TYR A 94 -0.80 -7.55 4.66
N TYR A 95 -1.81 -8.42 4.61
CA TYR A 95 -3.06 -8.19 3.90
C TYR A 95 -4.15 -7.82 4.91
N SER A 96 -4.66 -6.59 4.81
CA SER A 96 -5.75 -6.07 5.64
C SER A 96 -7.02 -5.97 4.79
N PRO A 97 -8.00 -6.88 4.97
CA PRO A 97 -9.21 -6.91 4.15
C PRO A 97 -10.20 -5.78 4.49
N ASP A 98 -10.09 -5.15 5.65
CA ASP A 98 -10.91 -3.99 6.04
C ASP A 98 -10.16 -2.66 5.91
N GLY A 99 -8.83 -2.71 5.70
CA GLY A 99 -7.94 -1.55 5.67
C GLY A 99 -7.67 -0.93 7.05
N GLN A 100 -8.20 -1.47 8.14
CA GLN A 100 -8.14 -0.86 9.46
C GLN A 100 -6.88 -1.23 10.26
N ASN A 101 -6.27 -2.38 9.95
CA ASN A 101 -5.15 -2.95 10.69
C ASN A 101 -3.97 -3.27 9.76
N PRO A 102 -3.35 -2.29 9.08
CA PRO A 102 -2.38 -2.53 8.01
C PRO A 102 -1.08 -3.20 8.48
N GLY A 103 -0.80 -3.18 9.79
CA GLY A 103 0.38 -3.81 10.39
C GLY A 103 0.11 -5.11 11.16
N GLY A 104 -1.11 -5.65 11.13
CA GLY A 104 -1.53 -6.84 11.88
C GLY A 104 -2.59 -6.55 12.95
N GLY A 105 -3.22 -7.61 13.46
CA GLY A 105 -4.39 -7.54 14.34
C GLY A 105 -5.71 -7.67 13.57
N GLY A 106 -6.83 -7.81 14.29
CA GLY A 106 -8.16 -7.96 13.68
C GLY A 106 -8.20 -9.10 12.65
N ARG A 107 -8.67 -8.81 11.43
CA ARG A 107 -8.74 -9.76 10.29
C ARG A 107 -7.50 -9.74 9.39
N THR A 108 -6.45 -9.01 9.75
CA THR A 108 -5.25 -8.90 8.92
C THR A 108 -4.42 -10.18 8.99
N SER A 109 -4.01 -10.69 7.84
CA SER A 109 -3.11 -11.85 7.73
C SER A 109 -1.71 -11.41 7.32
N ARG A 110 -0.69 -12.12 7.81
CA ARG A 110 0.70 -11.96 7.33
C ARG A 110 0.93 -12.92 6.17
N VAL A 111 1.02 -12.38 4.96
CA VAL A 111 1.10 -13.12 3.68
C VAL A 111 2.52 -13.30 3.15
N TYR A 112 3.50 -12.69 3.83
CA TYR A 112 4.93 -12.93 3.63
C TYR A 112 5.66 -12.85 4.97
N ARG A 113 6.50 -13.85 5.25
CA ARG A 113 7.26 -13.99 6.51
C ARG A 113 8.78 -13.85 6.34
N GLY A 114 9.26 -13.67 5.11
CA GLY A 114 10.69 -13.53 4.84
C GLY A 114 11.24 -12.16 5.25
N THR A 115 12.54 -11.97 5.04
CA THR A 115 13.32 -10.81 5.49
C THR A 115 13.65 -9.81 4.37
N GLN A 116 13.39 -10.16 3.12
CA GLN A 116 13.79 -9.34 1.98
C GLN A 116 12.86 -8.12 1.84
N LEU A 117 13.46 -6.96 1.61
CA LEU A 117 12.71 -5.71 1.42
C LEU A 117 11.94 -5.74 0.10
N VAL A 118 10.75 -5.14 0.10
CA VAL A 118 9.94 -4.96 -1.10
C VAL A 118 10.24 -3.60 -1.71
N SER A 119 10.49 -3.55 -3.01
CA SER A 119 10.66 -2.29 -3.75
C SER A 119 9.36 -1.86 -4.44
N ARG A 120 8.50 -2.81 -4.83
CA ARG A 120 7.22 -2.52 -5.49
C ARG A 120 6.21 -3.64 -5.27
N MET A 121 4.93 -3.26 -5.23
CA MET A 121 3.81 -4.17 -5.33
C MET A 121 2.84 -3.69 -6.41
N LEU A 122 2.25 -4.63 -7.15
CA LEU A 122 1.27 -4.34 -8.20
C LEU A 122 0.10 -5.33 -8.11
N CYS A 123 -1.12 -4.83 -8.30
CA CYS A 123 -2.28 -5.67 -8.53
C CYS A 123 -2.45 -5.91 -10.04
N GLN A 124 -2.60 -7.17 -10.45
CA GLN A 124 -2.83 -7.55 -11.84
C GLN A 124 -4.19 -8.24 -11.97
N PRO A 125 -5.21 -7.57 -12.54
CA PRO A 125 -6.52 -8.17 -12.77
C PRO A 125 -6.47 -9.34 -13.76
N GLY A 126 -7.36 -10.33 -13.58
CA GLY A 126 -7.54 -11.44 -14.52
C GLY A 126 -6.47 -12.53 -14.51
N SER A 127 -5.37 -12.34 -13.78
CA SER A 127 -4.22 -13.27 -13.78
C SER A 127 -4.17 -14.19 -12.57
N GLY A 128 -5.09 -14.04 -11.61
CA GLY A 128 -5.22 -14.85 -10.41
C GLY A 128 -6.07 -16.11 -10.60
N ILE A 129 -6.27 -16.85 -9.50
CA ILE A 129 -7.08 -18.08 -9.51
C ILE A 129 -8.51 -17.75 -9.96
N ASN A 130 -9.08 -18.54 -10.86
CA ASN A 130 -10.43 -18.34 -11.42
C ASN A 130 -10.66 -16.95 -12.02
N GLY A 131 -9.62 -16.34 -12.63
CA GLY A 131 -9.72 -15.02 -13.27
C GLY A 131 -9.75 -13.85 -12.28
N THR A 132 -9.45 -14.08 -11.00
CA THR A 132 -9.31 -13.03 -9.99
C THR A 132 -8.01 -12.23 -10.18
N GLU A 133 -7.71 -11.29 -9.28
CA GLU A 133 -6.48 -10.50 -9.34
C GLU A 133 -5.28 -11.25 -8.73
N SER A 134 -4.10 -11.14 -9.33
CA SER A 134 -2.83 -11.55 -8.70
C SER A 134 -2.13 -10.37 -8.04
N VAL A 135 -1.32 -10.65 -7.03
CA VAL A 135 -0.36 -9.70 -6.47
C VAL A 135 1.03 -10.01 -7.03
N ILE A 136 1.62 -9.04 -7.72
CA ILE A 136 3.04 -9.08 -8.12
C ILE A 136 3.85 -8.33 -7.07
N THR A 137 4.86 -9.00 -6.50
CA THR A 137 5.80 -8.43 -5.53
C THR A 137 7.20 -8.42 -6.12
N THR A 138 7.83 -7.24 -6.14
CA THR A 138 9.24 -7.07 -6.51
C THR A 138 10.06 -6.83 -5.24
N PHE A 139 11.03 -7.70 -4.99
CA PHE A 139 11.95 -7.59 -3.87
C PHE A 139 13.22 -6.84 -4.26
N SER A 140 13.76 -6.06 -3.32
CA SER A 140 15.08 -5.43 -3.42
C SER A 140 16.14 -6.53 -3.57
N GLY A 141 16.87 -6.55 -4.69
CA GLY A 141 17.79 -7.66 -5.02
C GLY A 141 17.25 -8.67 -6.05
N ALA A 142 16.20 -8.28 -6.79
CA ALA A 142 15.76 -8.82 -8.09
C ALA A 142 14.61 -9.84 -8.10
N GLY A 143 14.30 -10.56 -7.03
CA GLY A 143 13.19 -11.54 -7.08
C GLY A 143 11.85 -10.89 -7.41
N VAL A 144 11.21 -11.30 -8.52
CA VAL A 144 9.84 -10.90 -8.86
C VAL A 144 8.93 -12.12 -8.74
N TYR A 145 7.87 -12.00 -7.97
CA TYR A 145 6.96 -13.10 -7.69
C TYR A 145 5.52 -12.69 -8.00
N GLN A 146 4.78 -13.58 -8.64
CA GLN A 146 3.34 -13.44 -8.85
C GLN A 146 2.61 -14.46 -7.99
N SER A 147 1.77 -13.95 -7.08
CA SER A 147 0.87 -14.75 -6.26
C SER A 147 -0.57 -14.60 -6.77
N PRO A 148 -1.17 -15.68 -7.30
CA PRO A 148 -2.53 -15.64 -7.84
C PRO A 148 -3.63 -15.73 -6.78
N ASP A 149 -3.30 -16.10 -5.55
CA ASP A 149 -4.22 -16.14 -4.40
C ASP A 149 -4.00 -15.00 -3.38
N GLY A 150 -2.89 -14.27 -3.50
CA GLY A 150 -2.51 -13.19 -2.57
C GLY A 150 -1.73 -13.67 -1.35
N ASP A 151 -1.44 -14.96 -1.24
CA ASP A 151 -0.66 -15.56 -0.17
C ASP A 151 0.77 -15.91 -0.62
N ASN A 152 1.65 -16.20 0.33
CA ASN A 152 3.03 -16.64 0.08
C ASN A 152 3.78 -15.74 -0.92
N LEU A 153 3.70 -14.42 -0.75
CA LEU A 153 4.12 -13.44 -1.77
C LEU A 153 5.61 -13.46 -2.14
N GLY A 154 6.44 -14.20 -1.38
CA GLY A 154 7.87 -14.43 -1.67
C GLY A 154 8.21 -15.80 -2.22
N GLY A 155 7.22 -16.63 -2.57
CA GLY A 155 7.39 -17.98 -3.10
C GLY A 155 6.76 -19.08 -2.24
N GLY A 156 6.53 -20.25 -2.86
CA GLY A 156 5.78 -21.37 -2.27
C GLY A 156 4.27 -21.28 -2.54
N GLY A 157 3.52 -22.33 -2.22
CA GLY A 157 2.09 -22.41 -2.53
C GLY A 157 1.81 -22.21 -4.02
N ASN A 158 0.85 -21.34 -4.35
CA ASN A 158 0.52 -20.99 -5.73
C ASN A 158 1.41 -19.88 -6.33
N THR A 159 2.36 -19.34 -5.57
CA THR A 159 3.23 -18.24 -6.02
C THR A 159 4.33 -18.75 -6.94
N ARG A 160 4.50 -18.08 -8.09
CA ARG A 160 5.58 -18.35 -9.05
C ARG A 160 6.57 -17.20 -9.13
N ARG A 161 7.84 -17.51 -9.34
CA ARG A 161 8.86 -16.52 -9.69
C ARG A 161 8.75 -16.17 -11.18
N LEU A 162 8.94 -14.90 -11.53
CA LEU A 162 8.79 -14.39 -12.91
C LEU A 162 10.13 -14.14 -13.63
N ASN A 163 11.24 -14.16 -12.89
CA ASN A 163 12.60 -13.98 -13.39
C ASN A 163 13.58 -14.91 -12.68
#